data_AF-A0A0M4REL3-F1
#
_entry.id   AF-A0A0M4REL3-F1
#
_cell.length_a   1.000
_cell.length_b   1.000
_cell.length_c   1.000
_cell.angle_alpha   90.00
_cell.angle_beta   90.00
_cell.angle_gamma   90.00
#
_symmetry.space_group_name_H-M   'P 1'
#
loop_
_entity.id
_entity.type
_entity.pdbx_description
1 polymer ?
#
loop_
_entity_poly.entity_id
_entity_poly.type
_entity_poly.pdbx_seq_one_letter_code
_entity_poly.pdbx_strand_id
1 'polypeptide(L)' 'MSQAVDQIHQITSMLDGKAQSVRWEGPDANRFKSSEWPQYKSALTRVAQDLEAVKGIVNKQKQQQINASA' A
#
# COMPACT_ATOMS: atom_id res chain seq x y z
N MET A 1 10.86 8.63 2.47
CA MET A 1 10.33 7.48 1.69
C MET A 1 9.63 6.44 2.56
N SER A 2 10.12 6.07 3.76
CA SER A 2 9.33 5.24 4.72
C SER A 2 7.96 5.86 5.00
N GLN A 3 7.93 7.17 5.21
CA GLN A 3 6.71 7.95 5.47
C GLN A 3 5.62 7.81 4.38
N ALA A 4 5.99 7.54 3.12
CA ALA A 4 5.01 7.36 2.04
C ALA A 4 4.37 5.96 2.08
N VAL A 5 5.15 4.93 2.41
CA VAL A 5 4.65 3.56 2.63
C VAL A 5 3.73 3.52 3.84
N ASP A 6 4.14 4.17 4.93
CA ASP A 6 3.32 4.31 6.14
C ASP A 6 2.00 5.03 5.86
N GLN A 7 2.03 6.10 5.06
CA GLN A 7 0.83 6.81 4.62
C GLN A 7 -0.09 5.92 3.78
N ILE A 8 0.43 5.10 2.86
CA ILE A 8 -0.38 4.17 2.07
C ILE A 8 -1.06 3.15 2.99
N HIS A 9 -0.35 2.59 3.98
CA HIS A 9 -0.94 1.68 4.95
C HIS A 9 -2.03 2.34 5.81
N GLN A 10 -1.80 3.58 6.25
CA GLN A 10 -2.77 4.36 7.02
C GLN A 10 -4.02 4.67 6.18
N ILE A 11 -3.85 5.14 4.95
CA ILE A 11 -4.96 5.43 4.02
C ILE A 11 -5.74 4.16 3.72
N THR A 12 -5.06 3.06 3.43
CA THR A 12 -5.70 1.76 3.16
C THR A 12 -6.54 1.31 4.35
N SER A 13 -6.02 1.41 5.57
CA SER A 13 -6.75 1.05 6.80
C SER A 13 -7.94 1.97 7.06
N MET A 14 -7.80 3.28 6.81
CA MET A 14 -8.89 4.25 6.92
C MET A 14 -10.01 3.95 5.91
N LEU A 15 -9.64 3.65 4.67
CA LEU A 15 -10.60 3.28 3.61
C LEU A 15 -11.30 1.96 3.93
N ASP A 16 -10.59 0.98 4.50
CA ASP A 16 -11.17 -0.29 4.97
C ASP A 16 -12.23 -0.04 6.04
N GLY A 17 -11.89 0.76 7.06
CA GLY A 17 -12.82 1.15 8.10
C GLY A 17 -14.06 1.86 7.56
N LYS A 18 -13.88 2.76 6.58
CA LYS A 18 -15.01 3.44 5.92
C LYS A 18 -15.87 2.47 5.10
N ALA A 19 -15.26 1.59 4.32
CA ALA A 19 -15.96 0.59 3.51
C ALA A 19 -16.84 -0.33 4.37
N GLN A 20 -16.37 -0.69 5.57
CA GLN A 20 -17.10 -1.51 6.54
C GLN A 20 -18.16 -0.72 7.33
N SER A 21 -17.86 0.54 7.70
CA SER A 21 -18.69 1.36 8.58
C SER A 21 -19.91 2.00 7.90
N VAL A 22 -19.85 2.22 6.58
CA VAL A 22 -20.98 2.80 5.84
C VAL A 22 -22.16 1.83 5.86
N ARG A 23 -23.33 2.33 6.30
CA ARG A 23 -24.65 1.69 6.17
C ARG A 23 -25.11 1.67 4.70
N TRP A 24 -24.30 1.04 3.86
CA TRP A 24 -24.62 0.73 2.49
C TRP A 24 -24.91 -0.76 2.40
N GLU A 25 -26.15 -1.06 2.08
CA GLU A 25 -26.72 -2.40 2.00
C GLU A 25 -27.35 -2.58 0.61
N GLY A 26 -27.38 -3.84 0.14
CA GLY A 26 -27.87 -4.19 -1.20
C GLY A 26 -26.84 -4.97 -2.03
N PRO A 27 -27.25 -5.44 -3.22
CA PRO A 27 -26.40 -6.29 -4.07
C PRO A 27 -25.10 -5.59 -4.49
N ASP A 28 -25.14 -4.30 -4.77
CA ASP A 28 -23.95 -3.53 -5.16
C ASP A 28 -22.98 -3.35 -3.98
N ALA A 29 -23.52 -3.06 -2.78
CA ALA A 29 -22.71 -2.97 -1.56
C ALA A 29 -22.02 -4.30 -1.26
N ASN A 30 -22.73 -5.40 -1.45
CA ASN A 30 -22.19 -6.74 -1.26
C ASN A 30 -21.12 -7.05 -2.31
N ARG A 31 -21.34 -6.69 -3.59
CA ARG A 31 -20.34 -6.85 -4.66
C ARG A 31 -19.07 -6.05 -4.36
N PHE A 32 -19.22 -4.80 -3.94
CA PHE A 32 -18.08 -3.95 -3.58
C PHE A 32 -17.31 -4.54 -2.40
N LYS A 33 -17.99 -4.83 -1.28
CA LYS A 33 -17.35 -5.36 -0.06
C LYS A 33 -16.70 -6.74 -0.27
N SER A 34 -17.29 -7.60 -1.10
CA SER A 34 -16.82 -8.98 -1.31
C SER A 34 -15.77 -9.12 -2.40
N SER A 35 -15.80 -8.29 -3.44
CA SER A 35 -15.00 -8.50 -4.66
C SER A 35 -14.10 -7.31 -4.98
N GLU A 36 -14.67 -6.10 -5.08
CA GLU A 36 -13.90 -4.94 -5.55
C GLU A 36 -12.96 -4.38 -4.49
N TRP A 37 -13.45 -4.20 -3.26
CA TRP A 37 -12.65 -3.65 -2.17
C TRP A 37 -11.42 -4.51 -1.82
N PRO A 38 -11.54 -5.85 -1.67
CA PRO A 38 -10.36 -6.70 -1.47
C PRO A 38 -9.32 -6.58 -2.59
N GLN A 39 -9.77 -6.46 -3.85
CA GLN A 39 -8.87 -6.26 -4.99
C GLN A 39 -8.11 -4.93 -4.88
N TYR A 40 -8.80 -3.82 -4.60
CA TYR A 40 -8.16 -2.51 -4.44
C TYR A 40 -7.21 -2.49 -3.24
N LYS A 41 -7.62 -3.08 -2.11
CA LYS A 41 -6.77 -3.23 -0.92
C LYS A 41 -5.49 -3.99 -1.25
N SER A 42 -5.58 -5.11 -1.97
CA SER A 42 -4.41 -5.87 -2.41
C SER A 42 -3.49 -5.08 -3.33
N ALA A 43 -4.04 -4.27 -4.25
CA ALA A 43 -3.25 -3.42 -5.13
C ALA A 43 -2.49 -2.33 -4.35
N LEU A 44 -3.14 -1.67 -3.39
CA LEU A 44 -2.50 -0.68 -2.52
C LEU A 44 -1.37 -1.30 -1.67
N THR A 45 -1.59 -2.50 -1.13
CA THR A 45 -0.54 -3.24 -0.42
C THR A 45 0.64 -3.57 -1.32
N ARG A 46 0.42 -3.97 -2.58
CA ARG A 46 1.52 -4.20 -3.54
C ARG A 46 2.32 -2.93 -3.81
N VAL A 47 1.65 -1.80 -4.04
CA VAL A 47 2.34 -0.51 -4.24
C VAL A 47 3.22 -0.16 -3.03
N ALA A 48 2.72 -0.38 -1.82
CA ALA A 48 3.49 -0.17 -0.60
C ALA A 48 4.75 -1.06 -0.55
N GLN A 49 4.62 -2.34 -0.89
CA GLN A 49 5.74 -3.29 -0.96
C GLN A 49 6.77 -2.91 -2.03
N ASP A 50 6.32 -2.51 -3.22
CA ASP A 50 7.21 -2.10 -4.31
C ASP A 50 8.01 -0.86 -3.92
N LEU A 51 7.38 0.12 -3.27
CA LEU A 51 8.06 1.32 -2.76
C LEU A 51 9.11 0.97 -1.70
N GLU A 52 8.83 -0.01 -0.84
CA GLU A 52 9.78 -0.49 0.16
C GLU A 52 10.97 -1.23 -0.49
N ALA A 53 10.71 -2.03 -1.53
CA ALA A 53 11.75 -2.68 -2.32
C ALA A 53 12.66 -1.67 -3.02
N VAL A 54 12.08 -0.62 -3.63
CA VAL A 54 12.84 0.48 -4.26
C VAL A 54 13.76 1.16 -3.24
N LYS A 55 13.28 1.44 -2.02
CA LYS A 55 14.12 1.98 -0.94
C LYS A 55 15.31 1.07 -0.65
N GLY A 56 15.09 -0.25 -0.57
CA GLY A 56 16.16 -1.24 -0.38
C GLY A 56 17.20 -1.19 -1.48
N ILE A 57 16.76 -1.12 -2.74
CA ILE A 57 17.64 -1.02 -3.91
C ILE A 57 18.46 0.28 -3.87
N VAL A 58 17.81 1.43 -3.64
CA VAL A 58 18.48 2.74 -3.59
C VAL A 58 19.53 2.77 -2.48
N ASN A 59 19.20 2.28 -1.29
CA ASN A 59 20.16 2.22 -0.18
C ASN A 59 21.35 1.30 -0.49
N LYS A 60 21.09 0.15 -1.11
CA LYS A 60 22.13 -0.79 -1.54
C LYS A 60 23.06 -0.17 -2.58
N GLN A 61 22.51 0.46 -3.61
CA GLN A 61 23.27 1.14 -4.65
C GLN A 61 24.10 2.29 -4.09
N LYS A 62 23.53 3.10 -3.18
CA LYS A 62 24.26 4.17 -2.49
C LYS A 62 25.47 3.61 -1.73
N GLN A 63 25.31 2.53 -0.98
CA GLN A 63 26.42 1.91 -0.25
C GLN A 63 27.50 1.35 -1.18
N GLN A 64 27.09 0.73 -2.29
CA GLN A 64 28.02 0.23 -3.31
C GLN A 64 28.85 1.36 -3.93
N GLN A 65 28.24 2.51 -4.23
CA GLN A 65 28.97 3.68 -4.73
C GLN A 65 29.99 4.20 -3.72
N ILE A 66 29.64 4.29 -2.44
CA ILE A 66 30.56 4.73 -1.38
C ILE A 66 31.77 3.79 -1.31
N ASN A 67 31.54 2.49 -1.32
CA ASN A 67 32.61 1.49 -1.25
C ASN A 67 33.48 1.45 -2.52
N ALA A 68 32.89 1.73 -3.70
CA ALA A 68 33.63 1.76 -4.96
C ALA A 68 34.39 3.08 -5.21
N SER A 69 34.03 4.14 -4.49
CA SER A 69 34.66 5.47 -4.59
C SER A 69 35.65 5.75 -3.44
N ALA A 70 35.86 4.78 -2.55
CA ALA A 70 36.85 4.80 -1.47
C ALA A 70 38.07 3.96 -1.86
#